data_AF-A0A9D8MT00-F1
#
_entry.id   AF-A0A9D8MT00-F1
#
_cell.length_a   1.000
_cell.length_b   1.000
_cell.length_c   1.000
_cell.angle_alpha   90.00
_cell.angle_beta   90.00
_cell.angle_gamma   90.00
#
_symmetry.space_group_name_H-M   'P 1'
#
loop_
_entity.id
_entity.type
_entity.pdbx_description
1 polymer ?
#
loop_
_entity_poly.entity_id
_entity_poly.type
_entity_poly.pdbx_seq_one_letter_code
_entity_poly.pdbx_strand_id
1 'polypeptide(L)'
;MENNTLLDKLDGLVSRFEEVSTLITDPAVIADQKRYVKLTKEYKDLGKIVEARKEYIGCLQNVADAKEMLAIEDDAETKEMLREELSESEKRIPELEEEIKLLLVPA
;
A
#
# COMPACT_ATOMS: atom_id res chain seq x y z
N MET A 1 20.38 3.68 -13.82
CA MET A 1 19.12 3.09 -14.30
C MET A 1 18.07 3.44 -13.26
N GLU A 2 17.35 4.54 -13.45
CA GLU A 2 16.26 4.93 -12.54
C GLU A 2 14.97 4.24 -12.99
N ASN A 3 14.90 2.92 -12.80
CA ASN A 3 13.63 2.22 -12.80
C ASN A 3 13.13 2.17 -11.35
N ASN A 4 12.75 3.33 -10.81
CA ASN A 4 12.02 3.38 -9.55
C ASN A 4 10.60 2.88 -9.82
N THR A 5 10.36 1.60 -9.57
CA THR A 5 9.01 1.05 -9.59
C THR A 5 8.17 1.78 -8.53
N LEU A 6 6.84 1.81 -8.71
CA LEU A 6 5.94 2.43 -7.73
C LEU A 6 6.19 1.86 -6.32
N LEU A 7 6.48 0.57 -6.22
CA LEU A 7 6.83 -0.13 -4.99
C LEU A 7 8.13 0.40 -4.36
N ASP A 8 9.19 0.63 -5.12
CA ASP A 8 10.45 1.17 -4.58
C ASP A 8 10.25 2.54 -3.92
N LYS A 9 9.40 3.40 -4.52
CA LYS A 9 9.05 4.70 -3.94
C LYS A 9 8.26 4.55 -2.65
N LEU A 10 7.33 3.60 -2.65
CA LEU A 10 6.49 3.30 -1.50
C LEU A 10 7.31 2.71 -0.33
N ASP A 11 8.34 1.92 -0.61
CA ASP A 11 9.22 1.34 0.40
C ASP A 11 9.97 2.41 1.20
N GLY A 12 10.49 3.44 0.52
CA GLY A 12 11.09 4.59 1.20
C GLY A 12 10.11 5.32 2.12
N LEU A 13 8.83 5.38 1.75
CA LEU A 13 7.78 5.99 2.56
C LEU A 13 7.33 5.11 3.73
N VAL A 14 7.36 3.78 3.57
CA VAL A 14 7.17 2.84 4.68
C VAL A 14 8.26 3.01 5.72
N SER A 15 9.54 3.06 5.30
CA SER A 15 10.65 3.31 6.23
C SER A 15 10.48 4.63 6.97
N ARG A 16 10.04 5.68 6.26
CA ARG A 16 9.74 6.97 6.89
C ARG A 16 8.56 6.89 7.87
N PHE A 17 7.51 6.15 7.52
CA PHE A 17 6.35 5.95 8.39
C PHE A 17 6.75 5.27 9.71
N GLU A 18 7.58 4.23 9.67
CA GLU A 18 8.08 3.53 10.85
C GLU A 18 8.96 4.45 11.72
N GLU A 19 9.83 5.24 11.10
CA GLU A 19 10.64 6.25 11.79
C GLU A 19 9.75 7.26 12.51
N VAL A 20 8.77 7.84 11.80
CA VAL A 20 7.85 8.83 12.36
C VAL A 20 6.98 8.21 13.45
N SER A 21 6.51 6.97 13.28
CA SER A 21 5.76 6.20 14.28
C SER A 21 6.53 6.08 15.59
N THR A 22 7.84 5.84 15.51
CA THR A 22 8.71 5.82 16.68
C THR A 22 8.88 7.22 17.27
N LEU A 23 9.14 8.23 16.45
CA LEU A 23 9.38 9.61 16.90
C LEU A 23 8.17 10.22 17.62
N ILE A 24 6.94 9.95 17.18
CA ILE A 24 5.74 10.50 17.85
C ILE A 24 5.52 9.90 19.26
N THR A 25 6.17 8.78 19.58
CA THR A 25 6.12 8.18 20.93
C THR A 25 7.22 8.68 21.86
N ASP A 26 8.21 9.43 21.34
CA ASP A 26 9.33 9.94 22.14
C ASP A 26 8.86 11.06 23.09
N PRO A 27 9.07 10.93 24.42
CA PRO A 27 8.73 11.98 25.39
C PRO A 27 9.32 13.36 25.08
N ALA A 28 10.53 13.41 24.48
CA ALA A 28 11.14 14.68 24.08
C ALA A 28 10.42 15.33 22.89
N VAL A 29 9.84 14.52 21.99
CA VAL A 29 8.99 15.02 20.89
C VAL A 29 7.63 15.43 21.43
N ILE A 30 7.02 14.65 22.32
CA ILE A 30 5.73 14.95 22.93
C ILE A 30 5.78 16.26 23.73
N ALA A 31 6.90 16.53 24.42
CA ALA A 31 7.14 17.77 25.14
C ALA A 31 7.25 19.00 24.21
N ASP A 32 7.66 18.82 22.95
CA ASP A 32 7.67 19.87 21.92
C ASP A 32 6.38 19.81 21.09
N GLN A 33 5.37 20.57 21.53
CA GLN A 33 4.06 20.59 20.89
C GLN A 33 4.10 20.93 19.39
N LYS A 34 5.02 21.81 18.94
CA LYS A 34 5.13 22.17 17.52
C LYS A 34 5.67 21.00 16.71
N ARG A 35 6.72 20.35 17.21
CA ARG A 35 7.32 19.18 16.55
C ARG A 35 6.35 17.99 16.55
N TYR A 36 5.66 17.75 17.66
CA TYR A 36 4.64 16.71 17.78
C TYR A 36 3.49 16.90 16.77
N VAL A 37 2.95 18.10 16.63
CA VAL A 37 1.87 18.38 15.65
C VAL A 37 2.34 18.14 14.21
N LYS A 38 3.58 18.52 13.88
CA LYS A 38 4.15 18.27 12.55
C LYS A 38 4.30 16.77 12.26
N LEU A 39 4.89 16.03 13.19
CA LEU A 39 5.14 14.60 13.03
C LEU A 39 3.85 13.77 13.05
N THR A 40 2.85 14.13 13.85
CA THR A 40 1.55 13.44 13.85
C THR A 40 0.76 13.68 12.57
N LYS A 41 0.87 14.88 11.96
CA LYS A 41 0.33 15.13 10.62
C LYS A 41 1.03 14.26 9.58
N GLU A 42 2.36 14.28 9.58
CA GLU A 42 3.18 13.44 8.69
C GLU A 42 2.86 11.95 8.84
N TYR A 43 2.74 11.45 10.07
CA TYR A 43 2.33 10.07 10.38
C TYR A 43 0.97 9.73 9.75
N LYS A 44 -0.02 10.62 9.89
CA LYS A 44 -1.35 10.41 9.33
C LYS A 44 -1.32 10.37 7.80
N ASP A 45 -0.57 11.27 7.17
CA ASP A 45 -0.48 11.34 5.72
C ASP A 45 0.29 10.14 5.14
N LEU A 46 1.41 9.77 5.75
CA LEU A 46 2.16 8.56 5.41
C LEU A 46 1.35 7.28 5.66
N GLY A 47 0.56 7.22 6.74
CA GLY A 47 -0.29 6.07 7.03
C GLY A 47 -1.28 5.75 5.92
N LYS A 48 -1.87 6.77 5.27
CA LYS A 48 -2.74 6.55 4.10
C LYS A 48 -1.99 5.89 2.94
N ILE A 49 -0.75 6.33 2.70
CA ILE A 49 0.10 5.78 1.64
C ILE A 49 0.48 4.33 1.96
N VAL A 50 0.82 4.04 3.21
CA VAL A 50 1.17 2.69 3.66
C VAL A 50 -0.02 1.73 3.53
N GLU A 51 -1.22 2.14 3.91
CA GLU A 51 -2.42 1.32 3.74
C GLU A 51 -2.73 1.08 2.26
N ALA A 52 -2.69 2.12 1.41
CA ALA A 52 -2.91 1.97 -0.03
C ALA A 52 -1.84 1.06 -0.68
N ARG A 53 -0.57 1.16 -0.28
CA ARG A 53 0.51 0.24 -0.68
C ARG A 53 0.19 -1.20 -0.29
N LYS A 54 -0.28 -1.41 0.93
CA LYS A 54 -0.59 -2.75 1.45
C LYS A 54 -1.73 -3.39 0.66
N GLU A 55 -2.77 -2.63 0.36
CA GLU A 55 -3.87 -3.09 -0.51
C GLU A 55 -3.35 -3.43 -1.91
N TYR A 56 -2.51 -2.57 -2.49
CA TYR A 56 -1.93 -2.78 -3.82
C TYR A 56 -1.12 -4.08 -3.91
N ILE A 57 -0.25 -4.33 -2.92
CA ILE A 57 0.51 -5.60 -2.84
C ILE A 57 -0.43 -6.78 -2.67
N GLY A 58 -1.46 -6.66 -1.83
CA GLY A 58 -2.48 -7.69 -1.66
C GLY A 58 -3.19 -8.03 -2.98
N CYS A 59 -3.61 -7.03 -3.76
CA CYS A 59 -4.21 -7.27 -5.07
C CYS A 59 -3.23 -7.95 -6.04
N LEU A 60 -1.96 -7.54 -6.06
CA LEU A 60 -0.95 -8.20 -6.89
C LEU A 60 -0.74 -9.68 -6.52
N GLN A 61 -0.74 -9.98 -5.21
CA GLN A 61 -0.65 -11.34 -4.70
C GLN A 61 -1.91 -12.15 -5.06
N ASN A 62 -3.10 -11.60 -4.84
CA ASN A 62 -4.36 -12.24 -5.22
C ASN A 62 -4.41 -12.59 -6.71
N VAL A 63 -3.92 -11.68 -7.59
CA VAL A 63 -3.81 -11.95 -9.03
C VAL A 63 -2.87 -13.10 -9.32
N ALA A 64 -1.72 -13.16 -8.65
CA ALA A 64 -0.75 -14.24 -8.83
C ALA A 64 -1.30 -15.58 -8.35
N ASP A 65 -1.85 -15.61 -7.14
CA ASP A 65 -2.41 -16.79 -6.49
C ASP A 65 -3.61 -17.33 -7.28
N ALA A 66 -4.54 -16.47 -7.70
CA ALA A 66 -5.69 -16.87 -8.52
C ALA A 66 -5.25 -17.45 -9.88
N LYS A 67 -4.21 -16.88 -10.51
CA LYS A 67 -3.64 -17.43 -11.76
C LYS A 67 -3.00 -18.80 -11.56
N GLU A 68 -2.29 -19.00 -10.45
CA GLU A 68 -1.70 -20.29 -10.11
C GLU A 68 -2.78 -21.34 -9.82
N MET A 69 -3.79 -20.99 -9.01
CA MET A 69 -4.90 -21.90 -8.72
C MET A 69 -5.71 -22.25 -9.97
N LEU A 70 -6.01 -21.28 -10.84
CA LEU A 70 -6.72 -21.52 -12.10
C LEU A 70 -5.98 -22.50 -13.04
N ALA A 71 -4.66 -22.62 -12.91
CA ALA A 71 -3.85 -23.52 -13.73
C ALA A 71 -3.92 -24.99 -13.25
N ILE A 72 -4.25 -25.22 -11.97
CA ILE A 72 -4.28 -26.56 -11.36
C ILE A 72 -5.68 -27.02 -10.92
N GLU A 73 -6.62 -26.10 -10.77
CA GLU A 73 -8.01 -26.40 -10.47
C GLU A 73 -8.67 -27.07 -11.69
N ASP A 74 -9.67 -27.93 -11.47
CA ASP A 74 -10.43 -28.61 -12.51
C ASP A 74 -11.95 -28.43 -12.36
N ASP A 75 -12.41 -28.08 -11.16
CA ASP A 75 -13.81 -27.79 -10.90
C ASP A 75 -14.26 -26.48 -11.56
N ALA A 76 -15.37 -26.55 -12.31
CA ALA A 76 -15.84 -25.44 -13.13
C ALA A 76 -16.41 -24.29 -12.30
N GLU A 77 -17.10 -24.60 -11.20
CA GLU A 77 -17.67 -23.62 -10.27
C GLU A 77 -16.54 -22.85 -9.57
N THR A 78 -15.54 -23.58 -9.07
CA THR A 78 -14.36 -22.99 -8.42
C THR A 78 -13.54 -22.13 -9.40
N LYS A 79 -13.38 -22.55 -10.65
CA LYS A 79 -12.73 -21.74 -11.70
C LYS A 79 -13.47 -20.44 -12.00
N GLU A 80 -14.80 -20.45 -11.97
CA GLU A 80 -15.60 -19.25 -12.21
C GLU A 80 -15.39 -18.24 -11.09
N MET A 81 -15.43 -18.69 -9.82
CA MET A 81 -15.13 -17.86 -8.66
C MET A 81 -13.72 -17.25 -8.72
N LEU A 82 -12.70 -18.06 -9.00
CA LEU A 82 -11.31 -17.57 -9.11
C LEU A 82 -11.12 -16.56 -10.26
N ARG A 83 -11.87 -16.70 -11.36
CA ARG A 83 -11.85 -15.71 -12.47
C ARG A 83 -12.50 -14.39 -12.08
N GLU A 84 -13.57 -14.42 -11.29
CA GLU A 84 -14.20 -13.22 -10.77
C GLU A 84 -13.25 -12.48 -9.84
N GLU A 85 -12.66 -13.16 -8.85
CA GLU A 85 -11.67 -12.58 -7.91
C GLU A 85 -10.44 -12.02 -8.64
N LEU A 86 -9.95 -12.74 -9.65
CA LEU A 86 -8.87 -12.28 -10.51
C LEU A 86 -9.24 -10.99 -11.24
N SER A 87 -10.43 -10.95 -11.86
CA SER A 87 -10.92 -9.77 -12.59
C SER A 87 -11.11 -8.58 -11.65
N GLU A 88 -11.64 -8.78 -10.44
CA GLU A 88 -11.79 -7.72 -9.44
C GLU A 88 -10.44 -7.16 -9.00
N SER A 89 -9.48 -8.04 -8.69
CA SER A 89 -8.13 -7.63 -8.28
C SER A 89 -7.40 -6.90 -9.42
N GLU A 90 -7.51 -7.38 -10.66
CA GLU A 90 -6.93 -6.72 -11.85
C GLU A 90 -7.54 -5.34 -12.12
N LYS A 91 -8.83 -5.13 -11.81
CA LYS A 91 -9.48 -3.80 -11.90
C LYS A 91 -9.07 -2.87 -10.77
N ARG A 92 -8.87 -3.40 -9.55
CA ARG A 92 -8.52 -2.59 -8.38
C ARG A 92 -7.08 -2.07 -8.41
N ILE A 93 -6.15 -2.84 -9.00
CA ILE A 93 -4.74 -2.45 -9.17
C ILE A 93 -4.58 -1.05 -9.78
N PRO A 94 -5.11 -0.71 -10.96
CA PRO A 94 -4.93 0.62 -11.56
C PRO A 94 -5.58 1.74 -10.76
N GLU A 95 -6.71 1.49 -10.07
CA GLU A 95 -7.34 2.47 -9.18
C GLU A 95 -6.43 2.79 -7.99
N LEU A 96 -5.85 1.76 -7.36
CA LEU A 96 -4.89 1.92 -6.27
C LEU A 96 -3.62 2.64 -6.73
N GLU A 97 -3.13 2.36 -7.93
CA GLU A 97 -1.97 3.10 -8.46
C GLU A 97 -2.27 4.60 -8.61
N GLU A 98 -3.48 4.96 -9.03
CA GLU A 98 -3.91 6.36 -9.13
C GLU A 98 -4.09 7.00 -7.76
N GLU A 99 -4.78 6.32 -6.83
CA GLU A 99 -4.94 6.76 -5.44
C GLU A 99 -3.57 7.02 -4.78
N ILE A 100 -2.62 6.09 -4.93
CA ILE A 100 -1.26 6.22 -4.43
C ILE A 100 -0.58 7.43 -5.09
N LYS A 101 -0.64 7.57 -6.42
CA LYS A 101 -0.02 8.72 -7.12
C LYS A 101 -0.56 10.05 -6.60
N LEU A 102 -1.86 10.15 -6.32
CA LEU A 102 -2.47 11.34 -5.75
C LEU A 102 -1.98 11.62 -4.32
N LEU A 103 -1.84 10.59 -3.49
CA LEU A 103 -1.31 10.71 -2.13
C LEU A 103 0.18 11.10 -2.09
N LEU A 104 0.93 10.77 -3.15
CA LEU A 104 2.34 11.16 -3.30
C LEU A 104 2.52 12.63 -3.71
N VAL A 105 1.48 13.30 -4.20
CA VAL A 105 1.56 14.73 -4.53
C VAL A 105 1.54 15.53 -3.22
N PRO A 106 2.59 16.31 -2.92
CA PRO A 106 2.57 17.18 -1.75
C PRO A 106 1.46 18.22 -1.90
N ALA A 107 0.59 18.30 -0.89
CA ALA A 107 -0.43 19.33 -0.76
C ALA A 107 0.17 20.72 -0.47
#